data_AF-A0A7Y4YHD5-F1
#
_entry.id   AF-A0A7Y4YHD5-F1
#
_cell.length_a   1.000
_cell.length_b   1.000
_cell.length_c   1.000
_cell.angle_alpha   90.00
_cell.angle_beta   90.00
_cell.angle_gamma   90.00
#
_symmetry.space_group_name_H-M   'P 1'
#
loop_
_entity.id
_entity.type
_entity.pdbx_description
1 polymer ?
#
loop_
_entity_poly.entity_id
_entity_poly.type
_entity_poly.pdbx_seq_one_letter_code
_entity_poly.pdbx_strand_id
1 'polypeptide(L)'
;MSVTQSYWSVPQRAGEPAYWVCMSCLSEAFYLKVPMPDCPTCHGVSTYEAFTLEAIRDWGTEDLIAKAGIAQQAASLEPVPTVSGQSAD
;
A
#
# COMPACT_ATOMS: atom_id res chain seq x y z
N MET A 1 -21.21 -8.85 9.49
CA MET A 1 -20.37 -9.64 8.56
C MET A 1 -19.05 -8.93 8.44
N SER A 2 -17.96 -9.53 8.92
CA SER A 2 -16.61 -8.97 8.77
C SER A 2 -16.21 -9.18 7.31
N VAL A 3 -16.22 -8.11 6.52
CA VAL A 3 -15.73 -8.19 5.14
C VAL A 3 -14.24 -8.45 5.23
N THR A 4 -13.81 -9.67 4.91
CA THR A 4 -12.39 -10.00 4.82
C THR A 4 -11.82 -9.24 3.64
N GLN A 5 -11.24 -8.07 3.89
CA GLN A 5 -10.59 -7.25 2.87
C GLN A 5 -9.44 -8.06 2.28
N SER A 6 -9.50 -8.34 0.99
CA SER A 6 -8.40 -8.98 0.27
C SER A 6 -7.41 -7.93 -0.20
N TYR A 7 -6.13 -8.27 -0.19
CA TYR A 7 -5.07 -7.37 -0.62
C TYR A 7 -4.22 -8.05 -1.68
N TRP A 8 -3.87 -7.31 -2.72
CA TRP A 8 -2.87 -7.72 -3.68
C TRP A 8 -1.51 -7.18 -3.27
N SER A 9 -0.55 -8.07 -3.09
CA SER A 9 0.83 -7.69 -2.78
C SER A 9 1.51 -7.13 -4.01
N VAL A 10 2.19 -6.00 -3.85
CA VAL A 10 2.95 -5.32 -4.89
C VAL A 10 4.43 -5.50 -4.60
N PRO A 11 5.22 -6.10 -5.50
CA PRO A 11 6.65 -6.26 -5.28
C PRO A 11 7.33 -4.90 -5.22
N GLN A 12 8.12 -4.67 -4.17
CA GLN A 12 8.95 -3.48 -4.09
C GLN A 12 10.09 -3.58 -5.11
N ARG A 13 10.24 -2.55 -5.95
CA ARG A 13 11.45 -2.38 -6.78
C ARG A 13 12.15 -1.10 -6.41
N ALA A 14 13.49 -1.15 -6.41
CA ALA A 14 14.31 0.02 -6.16
C ALA A 14 14.02 1.09 -7.22
N GLY A 15 13.63 2.29 -6.78
CA GLY A 15 13.26 3.39 -7.66
C GLY A 15 11.79 3.44 -8.08
N GLU A 16 10.96 2.45 -7.71
CA GLU A 16 9.52 2.51 -7.94
C GLU A 16 8.75 3.01 -6.70
N PRO A 17 7.63 3.74 -6.90
CA PRO A 17 6.76 4.16 -5.82
C PRO A 17 6.17 2.96 -5.07
N ALA A 18 6.39 2.91 -3.75
CA ALA A 18 5.93 1.81 -2.90
C ALA A 18 4.54 2.04 -2.30
N TYR A 19 4.03 3.28 -2.34
CA TYR A 19 2.75 3.63 -1.75
C TYR A 19 1.66 3.62 -2.80
N TRP A 20 0.48 3.15 -2.41
CA TRP A 20 -0.73 3.12 -3.23
C TRP A 20 -1.78 3.95 -2.55
N VAL A 21 -2.19 5.04 -3.20
CA VAL A 21 -3.14 6.00 -2.64
C VAL A 21 -4.43 5.99 -3.46
N CYS A 22 -5.55 5.99 -2.77
CA CYS A 22 -6.85 6.12 -3.42
C CYS A 22 -7.05 7.57 -3.91
N MET A 23 -7.06 7.77 -5.22
CA MET A 23 -7.29 9.07 -5.87
C MET A 23 -8.73 9.58 -5.76
N SER A 24 -9.69 8.73 -5.36
CA SER A 24 -11.09 9.16 -5.21
C SER A 24 -11.38 9.81 -3.86
N CYS A 25 -10.84 9.29 -2.76
CA CYS A 25 -11.09 9.83 -1.42
C CYS A 25 -9.88 10.51 -0.79
N LEU A 26 -8.67 10.28 -1.31
CA LEU A 26 -7.40 10.82 -0.78
C LEU A 26 -7.22 10.58 0.73
N SER A 27 -7.89 9.56 1.26
CA SER A 27 -7.95 9.25 2.70
C SER A 27 -7.32 7.91 3.04
N GLU A 28 -7.00 7.09 2.04
CA GLU A 28 -6.46 5.75 2.21
C GLU A 28 -5.13 5.61 1.47
N ALA A 29 -4.11 5.19 2.19
CA ALA A 29 -2.78 4.90 1.68
C ALA A 29 -2.33 3.51 2.17
N PHE A 30 -1.79 2.73 1.24
CA PHE A 30 -1.27 1.39 1.50
C PHE A 30 0.18 1.31 1.05
N TYR A 31 0.97 0.43 1.68
CA TYR A 31 2.38 0.24 1.34
C TYR A 31 2.58 -1.17 0.79
N LEU A 32 3.11 -1.27 -0.44
CA LEU A 32 3.35 -2.53 -1.16
C LEU A 32 2.14 -3.46 -1.24
N LYS A 33 0.93 -2.90 -1.14
CA LYS A 33 -0.31 -3.65 -1.29
C LYS A 33 -1.44 -2.75 -1.78
N VAL A 34 -2.41 -3.35 -2.45
CA VAL A 34 -3.63 -2.67 -2.92
C VAL A 34 -4.85 -3.46 -2.47
N PRO A 35 -5.84 -2.84 -1.78
CA PRO A 35 -7.06 -3.54 -1.43
C PRO A 35 -7.89 -3.88 -2.67
N MET A 36 -8.53 -5.05 -2.64
CA MET A 36 -9.45 -5.52 -3.68
C MET A 36 -10.80 -5.93 -3.08
N PRO A 37 -11.91 -5.74 -3.81
CA PRO A 37 -11.97 -5.18 -5.18
C PRO A 37 -12.00 -3.64 -5.22
N ASP A 38 -12.33 -3.01 -4.10
CA ASP A 38 -12.58 -1.58 -3.99
C ASP A 38 -11.93 -0.97 -2.74
N CYS A 39 -11.88 0.37 -2.73
CA CYS A 39 -11.40 1.11 -1.57
C CYS A 39 -12.31 0.88 -0.36
N PRO A 40 -11.77 0.44 0.81
CA PRO A 40 -12.58 0.13 1.98
C PRO A 40 -13.34 1.33 2.55
N THR A 41 -12.95 2.55 2.17
CA THR A 41 -13.57 3.79 2.65
C THR A 41 -14.62 4.36 1.70
N CYS A 42 -14.31 4.43 0.40
CA CYS A 42 -15.20 5.08 -0.58
C CYS A 42 -15.78 4.13 -1.62
N HIS A 43 -15.41 2.85 -1.58
CA HIS A 43 -15.82 1.82 -2.53
C HIS A 43 -15.48 2.15 -4.00
N GLY A 44 -14.51 3.04 -4.22
CA GLY A 44 -13.97 3.34 -5.53
C GLY A 44 -13.18 2.16 -6.10
N VAL A 45 -13.47 1.78 -7.35
CA VAL A 45 -12.83 0.67 -8.06
C VAL A 45 -11.71 1.19 -8.96
N SER A 46 -10.54 0.56 -8.93
CA SER A 46 -9.38 0.94 -9.75
C SER A 46 -8.92 2.40 -9.57
N THR A 47 -9.07 2.92 -8.36
CA THR A 47 -8.76 4.32 -8.02
C THR A 47 -7.39 4.49 -7.37
N TYR A 48 -6.60 3.42 -7.28
CA TYR A 48 -5.30 3.42 -6.62
C TYR A 48 -4.18 3.77 -7.59
N GLU A 49 -3.40 4.78 -7.23
CA GLU A 49 -2.23 5.21 -7.99
C GLU A 49 -0.99 5.20 -7.11
N ALA A 50 0.17 4.95 -7.73
CA ALA A 50 1.41 4.70 -7.02
C ALA A 50 2.20 6.00 -6.79
N PHE A 51 2.58 6.26 -5.54
CA PHE A 51 3.33 7.45 -5.13
C PHE A 51 4.54 7.12 -4.25
N THR A 52 5.48 8.05 -4.20
CA THR A 52 6.54 8.07 -3.19
C THR A 52 6.04 8.74 -1.91
N LEU A 53 6.65 8.44 -0.77
CA LEU A 53 6.31 9.11 0.49
C LEU A 53 6.52 10.63 0.39
N GLU A 54 7.55 11.06 -0.34
CA GLU A 54 7.86 12.46 -0.58
C GLU A 54 6.75 13.15 -1.36
N ALA A 55 6.24 12.51 -2.42
CA ALA A 55 5.10 13.05 -3.17
C ALA A 55 3.86 13.16 -2.27
N ILE A 56 3.53 12.12 -1.50
CA ILE A 56 2.37 12.16 -0.58
C ILE A 56 2.52 13.29 0.45
N ARG A 57 3.74 13.59 0.90
CA ARG A 57 3.99 14.70 1.84
C ARG A 57 3.84 16.09 1.21
N ASP A 58 4.06 16.19 -0.09
CA ASP A 58 3.97 17.45 -0.84
C ASP A 58 2.51 17.87 -1.07
N TRP A 59 1.64 16.94 -1.47
CA TRP A 59 0.25 17.25 -1.83
C TRP A 59 -0.81 16.69 -0.86
N GLY A 60 -0.45 15.69 -0.06
CA GLY A 60 -1.38 14.93 0.78
C GLY A 60 -1.79 15.65 2.06
N THR A 61 -2.88 15.18 2.66
CA THR A 61 -3.33 15.65 3.98
C THR A 61 -2.50 15.04 5.10
N GLU A 62 -2.49 15.67 6.28
CA GLU A 62 -1.80 15.14 7.47
C GLU A 62 -2.26 13.72 7.83
N ASP A 63 -3.56 13.42 7.67
CA ASP A 63 -4.12 12.09 7.89
C ASP A 63 -3.58 11.07 6.88
N LEU A 64 -3.50 11.44 5.60
CA LEU A 64 -2.96 10.57 4.56
C LEU A 64 -1.48 10.28 4.78
N ILE A 65 -0.71 11.28 5.17
CA ILE A 65 0.72 11.15 5.50
C ILE A 65 0.91 10.23 6.72
N ALA A 66 0.08 10.40 7.76
CA ALA A 66 0.11 9.54 8.94
C ALA A 66 -0.21 8.08 8.59
N LYS A 67 -1.25 7.84 7.78
CA LYS A 67 -1.62 6.50 7.29
C LYS A 67 -0.53 5.86 6.45
N ALA A 68 0.13 6.62 5.57
CA ALA A 68 1.28 6.15 4.81
C ALA A 68 2.42 5.70 5.75
N GLY A 69 2.72 6.49 6.78
CA GLY A 69 3.70 6.12 7.80
C GLY A 69 3.34 4.86 8.59
N ILE A 70 2.07 4.69 8.97
CA ILE A 70 1.57 3.49 9.64
C ILE A 70 1.65 2.28 8.72
N ALA A 71 1.26 2.41 7.45
CA ALA A 71 1.29 1.34 6.47
C ALA A 71 2.72 0.82 6.21
N GLN A 72 3.69 1.73 6.11
CA GLN A 72 5.11 1.37 5.98
C GLN A 72 5.63 0.65 7.23
N GLN A 73 5.32 1.15 8.42
CA GLN A 73 5.73 0.51 9.67
C GLN A 73 5.13 -0.88 9.82
N ALA A 74 3.84 -1.03 9.51
CA ALA A 74 3.17 -2.33 9.51
C ALA A 74 3.90 -3.30 8.56
N ALA A 75 4.19 -2.89 7.33
CA ALA A 75 4.92 -3.73 6.39
C ALA A 75 6.37 -4.04 6.80
N SER A 76 7.01 -3.19 7.61
CA SER A 76 8.34 -3.45 8.16
C SER A 76 8.33 -4.41 9.35
N LEU A 77 7.18 -4.53 10.05
CA LEU A 77 6.99 -5.45 11.17
C LEU A 77 6.52 -6.84 10.71
N GLU A 78 5.93 -6.92 9.51
CA GLU A 78 5.63 -8.18 8.86
C GLU A 78 6.97 -8.81 8.43
N PRO A 79 7.39 -9.97 8.98
CA PRO A 79 8.58 -10.64 8.50
C PRO A 79 8.33 -11.00 7.03
N VAL A 80 9.14 -10.42 6.13
CA VAL A 80 9.19 -10.83 4.73
C VAL A 80 9.24 -12.36 4.72
N PRO A 81 8.30 -13.07 4.07
CA PRO A 81 8.50 -14.49 3.88
C PRO A 81 9.76 -14.59 3.04
N THR A 82 10.86 -15.00 3.67
CA THR A 82 12.11 -15.34 3.01
C THR A 82 11.73 -16.19 1.81
N VAL A 83 11.78 -15.59 0.62
CA VAL A 83 11.70 -16.34 -0.63
C VAL A 83 12.84 -17.33 -0.52
N SER A 84 12.47 -18.58 -0.30
CA SER A 84 13.37 -19.72 -0.39
C SER A 84 13.87 -19.74 -1.83
N GLY A 85 15.00 -19.07 -2.04
CA GLY A 85 15.80 -19.15 -3.26
C GLY A 85 16.45 -20.53 -3.30
N GLN A 86 15.92 -21.31 -4.22
CA GLN A 86 16.20 -22.69 -4.61
C GLN A 86 17.66 -22.99 -5.02
N SER A 87 18.02 -24.27 -4.85
CA SER A 87 18.79 -25.12 -5.79
C SER A 87 20.31 -25.34 -5.61
N ALA A 88 20.61 -26.60 -5.28
CA ALA A 88 21.56 -27.53 -5.93
C ALA A 88 23.07 -27.22 -5.96
N ASP A 89 23.83 -27.97 -5.15
CA ASP A 89 24.76 -29.02 -5.62
C ASP A 89 24.90 -30.09 -4.51
#